data_AF-A0A369QZ50-F1
#
_entry.id   AF-A0A369QZ50-F1
#
_cell.length_a   1.000
_cell.length_b   1.000
_cell.length_c   1.000
_cell.angle_alpha   90.00
_cell.angle_beta   90.00
_cell.angle_gamma   90.00
#
_symmetry.space_group_name_H-M   'P 1'
#
loop_
_entity.id
_entity.type
_entity.pdbx_description
1 polymer ?
#
loop_
_entity_poly.entity_id
_entity_poly.type
_entity_poly.pdbx_seq_one_letter_code
_entity_poly.pdbx_strand_id
1 'polypeptide(L)'
;MVAAITLSAAVIDWTALSDERRSIFLFLGVLPLLNALFDTLSYAVTLTFLRRGLRARLPLLWGVADLAVACVLFLALGATLVAVMHWLNLLAGTPLLDLGALFAGVYMAPWDYVWLYLMLFSTILPTALHFAVSLLGVQGLWPRGLRRPVADWIGEADRSALRAVRAALALAFVWWVPLVVLGAGIWGLWAVGGDLALAALALYFEGLTWIAQVPVGAL
;
A
#
# COMPACT_ATOMS: atom_id res chain seq x y z
N MET A 1 -9.24 19.78 -14.54
CA MET A 1 -8.95 18.42 -15.04
C MET A 1 -10.13 17.47 -14.93
N VAL A 2 -10.71 17.25 -13.74
CA VAL A 2 -11.89 16.36 -13.59
C VAL A 2 -13.03 16.73 -14.54
N ALA A 3 -13.43 18.01 -14.59
CA ALA A 3 -14.44 18.49 -15.52
C ALA A 3 -14.08 18.27 -17.01
N ALA A 4 -12.79 18.31 -17.35
CA ALA A 4 -12.33 18.04 -18.72
C ALA A 4 -12.44 16.54 -19.06
N ILE A 5 -12.09 15.65 -18.13
CA ILE A 5 -12.27 14.19 -18.29
C ILE A 5 -13.75 13.85 -18.44
N THR A 6 -14.61 14.40 -17.58
CA THR A 6 -16.05 14.17 -17.64
C THR A 6 -16.65 14.70 -18.95
N LEU A 7 -16.24 15.90 -19.39
CA LEU A 7 -16.70 16.48 -20.64
C LEU A 7 -16.21 15.67 -21.86
N SER A 8 -14.94 15.25 -21.88
CA SER A 8 -14.41 14.39 -22.93
C SER A 8 -15.16 13.06 -23.00
N ALA A 9 -15.46 12.45 -21.85
CA ALA A 9 -16.23 11.21 -21.79
C ALA A 9 -17.65 11.35 -22.37
N ALA A 10 -18.31 12.50 -22.15
CA ALA A 10 -19.67 12.73 -22.61
C ALA A 10 -19.79 13.23 -24.06
N VAL A 11 -18.76 13.88 -24.60
CA VAL A 11 -18.85 14.59 -25.90
C VAL A 11 -18.15 13.85 -27.04
N ILE A 12 -17.12 13.04 -26.74
CA ILE A 12 -16.36 12.31 -27.76
C ILE A 12 -17.15 11.08 -28.21
N ASP A 13 -17.19 10.84 -29.53
CA ASP A 13 -17.66 9.56 -30.06
C ASP A 13 -16.60 8.47 -29.85
N TRP A 14 -16.72 7.79 -28.71
CA TRP A 14 -15.79 6.74 -28.33
C TRP A 14 -15.87 5.52 -29.23
N THR A 15 -17.02 5.27 -29.87
CA THR A 15 -17.20 4.10 -30.74
C THR A 15 -16.33 4.17 -31.99
N ALA A 16 -16.04 5.38 -32.47
CA ALA A 16 -15.16 5.64 -33.61
C ALA A 16 -13.66 5.57 -33.29
N LEU A 17 -13.29 5.49 -32.00
CA LEU A 17 -11.90 5.42 -31.55
C LEU A 17 -11.42 3.97 -31.38
N SER A 18 -10.17 3.72 -31.76
CA SER A 18 -9.49 2.44 -31.52
C SER A 18 -9.28 2.16 -30.02
N ASP A 19 -9.22 0.89 -29.65
CA ASP A 19 -9.01 0.44 -28.26
C ASP A 19 -7.72 0.99 -27.65
N GLU A 20 -6.68 1.17 -28.45
CA GLU A 20 -5.42 1.79 -28.03
C GLU A 20 -5.63 3.23 -27.54
N ARG A 21 -6.40 4.04 -28.27
CA ARG A 21 -6.66 5.44 -27.89
C ARG A 21 -7.53 5.53 -26.63
N ARG A 22 -8.51 4.63 -26.48
CA ARG A 22 -9.32 4.52 -25.27
C ARG A 22 -8.44 4.16 -24.07
N SER A 23 -7.54 3.20 -24.24
CA SER A 23 -6.58 2.77 -23.21
C SER A 23 -5.63 3.89 -22.82
N ILE A 24 -5.09 4.65 -23.79
CA ILE A 24 -4.20 5.79 -23.54
C ILE A 24 -4.95 6.89 -22.75
N PHE A 25 -6.20 7.19 -23.10
CA PHE A 25 -7.01 8.17 -22.38
C PHE A 25 -7.20 7.77 -20.90
N LEU A 26 -7.52 6.51 -20.64
CA LEU A 26 -7.66 6.01 -19.27
C LEU A 26 -6.32 6.04 -18.53
N PHE A 27 -5.27 5.49 -19.14
CA PHE A 27 -3.96 5.29 -18.52
C PHE A 27 -3.19 6.59 -18.27
N LEU A 28 -3.29 7.59 -19.15
CA LEU A 28 -2.59 8.88 -18.99
C LEU A 28 -3.49 9.99 -18.41
N GLY A 29 -4.81 9.89 -18.59
CA GLY A 29 -5.76 10.90 -18.15
C GLY A 29 -6.37 10.59 -16.79
N VAL A 30 -7.02 9.43 -16.68
CA VAL A 30 -7.89 9.13 -15.53
C VAL A 30 -7.13 8.50 -14.37
N LEU A 31 -6.39 7.43 -14.63
CA LEU A 31 -5.67 6.68 -13.59
C LEU A 31 -4.65 7.56 -12.84
N PRO A 32 -3.79 8.34 -13.51
CA PRO A 32 -2.78 9.15 -12.81
C PRO A 32 -3.41 10.28 -12.00
N LEU A 33 -4.53 10.84 -12.46
CA LEU A 33 -5.22 11.90 -11.74
C LEU A 33 -5.82 11.37 -10.43
N LEU A 34 -6.49 10.22 -10.47
CA LEU A 34 -7.04 9.60 -9.27
C LEU A 34 -5.93 9.16 -8.31
N ASN A 35 -4.87 8.55 -8.83
CA ASN A 35 -3.71 8.20 -8.02
C ASN A 35 -3.09 9.45 -7.36
N ALA A 36 -2.87 10.54 -8.11
CA ALA A 36 -2.29 11.76 -7.56
C ALA A 36 -3.11 12.38 -6.42
N LEU A 37 -4.45 12.30 -6.48
CA LEU A 37 -5.33 12.76 -5.40
C LEU A 37 -5.14 11.92 -4.13
N PHE A 38 -5.15 10.59 -4.27
CA PHE A 38 -4.94 9.67 -3.16
C PHE A 38 -3.51 9.74 -2.61
N ASP A 39 -2.50 9.91 -3.47
CA ASP A 39 -1.11 10.07 -3.08
C ASP A 39 -0.91 11.36 -2.27
N THR A 40 -1.57 12.46 -2.66
CA THR A 40 -1.53 13.72 -1.91
C THR A 40 -2.13 13.54 -0.51
N LEU A 41 -3.28 12.85 -0.42
CA LEU A 41 -3.94 12.57 0.85
C LEU A 41 -3.09 11.65 1.74
N SER A 42 -2.58 10.56 1.16
CA SER A 42 -1.69 9.59 1.80
C SER A 42 -0.44 10.29 2.34
N TYR A 43 0.21 11.13 1.52
CA TYR A 43 1.36 11.93 1.93
C TYR A 43 1.04 12.87 3.10
N ALA A 44 -0.12 13.55 3.08
CA ALA A 44 -0.52 14.43 4.18
C ALA A 44 -0.73 13.66 5.50
N VAL A 45 -1.30 12.46 5.43
CA VAL A 45 -1.45 11.55 6.58
C VAL A 45 -0.09 11.11 7.10
N THR A 46 0.77 10.58 6.24
CA THR A 46 2.12 10.12 6.61
C THR A 46 2.93 11.24 7.24
N LEU A 47 2.90 12.45 6.69
CA LEU A 47 3.58 13.60 7.26
C LEU A 47 3.05 13.96 8.66
N THR A 48 1.73 13.88 8.84
CA THR A 48 1.09 14.14 10.14
C THR A 48 1.49 13.11 11.18
N PHE A 49 1.48 11.82 10.82
CA PHE A 49 1.82 10.73 11.73
C PHE A 49 3.31 10.69 12.03
N LEU A 50 4.17 10.99 11.05
CA LEU A 50 5.60 11.15 11.27
C LEU A 50 5.89 12.25 12.31
N ARG A 51 5.28 13.43 12.15
CA ARG A 51 5.43 14.55 13.10
C ARG A 51 4.96 14.18 14.51
N ARG A 52 3.87 13.41 14.63
CA ARG A 52 3.38 12.90 15.92
C ARG A 52 4.30 11.82 16.49
N GLY A 53 4.78 10.92 15.65
CA GLY A 53 5.69 9.83 16.01
C GLY A 53 7.01 10.32 16.59
N LEU A 54 7.58 11.39 16.03
CA LEU A 54 8.81 12.02 16.55
C LEU A 54 8.67 12.58 17.97
N ARG A 55 7.44 12.91 18.41
CA ARG A 55 7.15 13.43 19.75
C ARG A 55 6.64 12.35 20.72
N ALA A 56 6.37 11.16 20.21
CA ALA A 56 5.75 10.09 20.98
C ALA A 56 6.78 9.22 21.71
N ARG A 57 6.38 8.64 22.84
CA ARG A 57 7.20 7.66 23.57
C ARG A 57 7.36 6.35 22.81
N LEU A 58 6.38 5.99 21.96
CA LEU A 58 6.36 4.79 21.14
C LEU A 58 6.13 5.17 19.67
N PRO A 59 7.18 5.58 18.93
CA PRO A 59 7.06 5.98 17.53
C PRO A 59 6.50 4.86 16.63
N LEU A 60 6.77 3.60 16.97
CA LEU A 60 6.31 2.43 16.22
C LEU A 60 4.78 2.37 16.09
N LEU A 61 4.03 2.79 17.11
CA LEU A 61 2.56 2.80 17.05
C LEU A 61 2.05 3.74 15.95
N TRP A 62 2.72 4.87 15.74
CA TRP A 62 2.38 5.81 14.67
C TRP A 62 2.74 5.27 13.29
N GLY A 63 3.84 4.50 13.17
CA GLY A 63 4.18 3.79 11.94
C GLY A 63 3.18 2.69 11.58
N VAL A 64 2.70 1.93 12.58
CA VAL A 64 1.64 0.93 12.39
C VAL A 64 0.32 1.60 12.00
N ALA A 65 -0.03 2.71 12.65
CA ALA A 65 -1.22 3.47 12.30
C ALA A 65 -1.14 4.06 10.87
N ASP A 66 0.04 4.55 10.46
CA ASP A 66 0.27 5.07 9.11
C ASP A 66 0.06 3.98 8.06
N LEU A 67 0.66 2.81 8.27
CA LEU A 67 0.48 1.65 7.40
C LEU A 67 -1.00 1.22 7.33
N ALA A 68 -1.71 1.20 8.46
CA ALA A 68 -3.12 0.86 8.49
C ALA A 68 -3.97 1.85 7.68
N VAL A 69 -3.74 3.16 7.83
CA VAL A 69 -4.44 4.18 7.03
C VAL A 69 -4.06 4.07 5.56
N ALA A 70 -2.81 3.81 5.23
CA ALA A 70 -2.37 3.59 3.85
C ALA A 70 -3.09 2.40 3.19
N CYS A 71 -3.27 1.28 3.90
CA CYS A 71 -4.06 0.15 3.42
C CYS A 71 -5.53 0.54 3.16
N VAL A 72 -6.14 1.32 4.05
CA VAL A 72 -7.52 1.80 3.87
C VAL A 72 -7.63 2.73 2.66
N LEU A 73 -6.71 3.69 2.52
CA LEU A 73 -6.66 4.59 1.36
C LEU A 73 -6.44 3.82 0.06
N PHE A 74 -5.61 2.78 0.08
CA PHE A 74 -5.37 1.90 -1.06
C PHE A 74 -6.63 1.14 -1.49
N LEU A 75 -7.38 0.56 -0.55
CA LEU A 75 -8.66 -0.08 -0.85
C LEU A 75 -9.70 0.94 -1.35
N ALA A 76 -9.74 2.13 -0.75
CA ALA A 76 -10.62 3.20 -1.21
C ALA A 76 -10.27 3.69 -2.62
N LEU A 77 -8.98 3.75 -2.97
CA LEU A 77 -8.52 4.06 -4.32
C LEU A 77 -9.01 3.00 -5.32
N GLY A 78 -8.85 1.72 -5.00
CA GLY A 78 -9.35 0.62 -5.83
C GLY A 78 -10.86 0.72 -6.09
N ALA A 79 -11.67 0.93 -5.04
CA ALA A 79 -13.11 1.13 -5.17
C ALA A 79 -13.47 2.38 -6.00
N THR A 80 -12.74 3.48 -5.80
CA THR A 80 -12.94 4.73 -6.56
C THR A 80 -12.62 4.54 -8.04
N LEU A 81 -11.54 3.82 -8.35
CA LEU A 81 -11.16 3.50 -9.73
C LEU A 81 -12.26 2.72 -10.44
N VAL A 82 -12.80 1.66 -9.82
CA VAL A 82 -13.90 0.87 -10.39
C VAL A 82 -15.15 1.73 -10.60
N ALA A 83 -15.52 2.53 -9.60
CA ALA A 83 -16.68 3.42 -9.68
C ALA A 83 -16.54 4.48 -10.79
N VAL A 84 -15.36 5.09 -10.92
CA VAL A 84 -15.10 6.09 -11.97
C VAL A 84 -15.07 5.45 -13.35
N MET A 85 -14.45 4.27 -13.50
CA MET A 85 -14.46 3.54 -14.77
C MET A 85 -15.89 3.18 -15.20
N HIS A 86 -16.69 2.69 -14.26
CA HIS A 86 -18.11 2.41 -14.51
C HIS A 86 -18.86 3.67 -14.94
N TRP A 87 -18.70 4.78 -14.21
CA TRP A 87 -19.30 6.06 -14.55
C TRP A 87 -18.89 6.57 -15.94
N LEU A 88 -17.62 6.45 -16.32
CA LEU A 88 -17.14 6.85 -17.63
C LEU A 88 -17.68 5.96 -18.75
N ASN A 89 -17.83 4.65 -18.53
CA ASN A 89 -18.48 3.75 -19.48
C ASN A 89 -19.95 4.14 -19.72
N LEU A 90 -20.67 4.54 -18.66
CA LEU A 90 -22.04 5.05 -18.78
C LEU A 90 -22.10 6.32 -19.63
N LEU A 91 -21.22 7.29 -19.36
CA LEU A 91 -21.16 8.55 -20.11
C LEU A 91 -20.77 8.35 -21.57
N ALA A 92 -19.86 7.41 -21.85
CA ALA A 92 -19.38 7.11 -23.20
C ALA A 92 -20.40 6.29 -24.02
N GLY A 93 -21.41 5.69 -23.39
CA GLY A 93 -22.37 4.79 -24.04
C GLY A 93 -21.76 3.49 -24.57
N THR A 94 -20.50 3.22 -24.28
CA THR A 94 -19.73 2.05 -24.72
C THR A 94 -18.66 1.74 -23.67
N PRO A 95 -18.27 0.45 -23.49
CA PRO A 95 -17.18 0.13 -22.56
C PRO A 95 -15.86 0.74 -23.06
N LEU A 96 -15.36 1.72 -22.32
CA LEU A 96 -13.98 2.22 -22.43
C LEU A 96 -13.01 1.21 -21.82
N LEU A 97 -13.43 0.56 -20.73
CA LEU A 97 -12.78 -0.59 -20.13
C LEU A 97 -13.85 -1.59 -19.68
N ASP A 98 -13.78 -2.81 -20.19
CA ASP A 98 -14.68 -3.89 -19.77
C ASP A 98 -14.26 -4.44 -18.40
N LEU A 99 -14.87 -3.88 -17.35
CA LEU A 99 -14.61 -4.30 -15.97
C LEU A 99 -15.01 -5.76 -15.71
N GLY A 100 -16.05 -6.26 -16.40
CA GLY A 100 -16.51 -7.65 -16.24
C GLY A 100 -15.47 -8.63 -16.79
N ALA A 101 -15.01 -8.40 -18.02
CA ALA A 101 -13.94 -9.18 -18.61
C ALA A 101 -12.62 -9.05 -17.83
N LEU A 102 -12.32 -7.85 -17.30
CA LEU A 102 -11.13 -7.61 -16.48
C LEU A 102 -11.14 -8.46 -15.21
N PHE A 103 -12.23 -8.43 -14.43
CA PHE A 103 -12.32 -9.19 -13.19
C PHE A 103 -12.36 -10.71 -13.44
N ALA A 104 -13.08 -11.15 -14.47
CA ALA A 104 -13.08 -12.55 -14.86
C ALA A 104 -11.67 -13.03 -15.27
N GLY A 105 -10.94 -12.23 -16.04
CA GLY A 105 -9.57 -12.51 -16.43
C GLY A 105 -8.61 -12.57 -15.25
N VAL A 106 -8.69 -11.60 -14.33
CA VAL A 106 -7.89 -11.60 -13.09
C VAL A 106 -8.15 -12.86 -12.25
N TYR A 107 -9.39 -13.34 -12.20
CA TYR A 107 -9.74 -14.56 -11.47
C TYR A 107 -9.22 -15.83 -12.15
N MET A 108 -9.35 -15.93 -13.48
CA MET A 108 -9.03 -17.15 -14.23
C MET A 108 -7.54 -17.28 -14.58
N ALA A 109 -6.87 -16.17 -14.85
CA ALA A 109 -5.47 -16.13 -15.29
C ALA A 109 -4.72 -14.94 -14.65
N PRO A 110 -4.56 -14.90 -13.30
CA PRO A 110 -4.03 -13.74 -12.58
C PRO A 110 -2.64 -13.29 -13.06
N TRP A 111 -1.82 -14.22 -13.57
CA TRP A 111 -0.48 -13.93 -14.05
C TRP A 111 -0.44 -13.06 -15.31
N ASP A 112 -1.50 -13.10 -16.14
CA ASP A 112 -1.61 -12.25 -17.33
C ASP A 112 -1.91 -10.79 -16.96
N TYR A 113 -2.36 -10.57 -15.72
CA TYR A 113 -2.75 -9.28 -15.18
C TYR A 113 -1.75 -8.73 -14.15
N VAL A 114 -0.51 -9.26 -14.11
CA VAL A 114 0.58 -8.76 -13.24
C VAL A 114 0.79 -7.25 -13.38
N TRP A 115 0.62 -6.70 -14.58
CA TRP A 115 0.72 -5.27 -14.81
C TRP A 115 -0.31 -4.44 -14.00
N LEU A 116 -1.53 -4.94 -13.78
CA LEU A 116 -2.54 -4.28 -12.93
C LEU A 116 -2.07 -4.26 -11.49
N TYR A 117 -1.55 -5.40 -11.01
CA TYR A 117 -1.00 -5.50 -9.67
C TYR A 117 0.20 -4.58 -9.49
N LEU A 118 1.14 -4.55 -10.43
CA LEU A 118 2.28 -3.63 -10.40
C LEU A 118 1.83 -2.16 -10.40
N MET A 119 0.89 -1.80 -11.26
CA MET A 119 0.38 -0.43 -11.33
C MET A 119 -0.34 -0.05 -10.03
N LEU A 120 -1.25 -0.88 -9.54
CA LEU A 120 -2.03 -0.59 -8.34
C LEU A 120 -1.10 -0.57 -7.11
N PHE A 121 -0.38 -1.67 -6.85
CA PHE A 121 0.51 -1.80 -5.68
C PHE A 121 1.77 -0.93 -5.73
N SER A 122 2.13 -0.33 -6.87
CA SER A 122 3.24 0.63 -6.92
C SER A 122 3.03 1.82 -5.99
N THR A 123 1.78 2.16 -5.66
CA THR A 123 1.44 3.27 -4.75
C THR A 123 1.65 2.90 -3.28
N ILE A 124 1.39 1.66 -2.88
CA ILE A 124 1.60 1.19 -1.50
C ILE A 124 3.06 0.76 -1.25
N LEU A 125 3.80 0.43 -2.31
CA LEU A 125 5.18 -0.05 -2.22
C LEU A 125 6.12 0.95 -1.53
N PRO A 126 6.16 2.26 -1.87
CA PRO A 126 6.94 3.25 -1.13
C PRO A 126 6.60 3.30 0.35
N THR A 127 5.31 3.25 0.71
CA THR A 127 4.86 3.25 2.11
C THR A 127 5.32 2.00 2.86
N ALA A 128 5.22 0.83 2.23
CA ALA A 128 5.75 -0.41 2.79
C ALA A 128 7.27 -0.36 2.99
N LEU A 129 7.99 0.24 2.04
CA LEU A 129 9.44 0.46 2.13
C LEU A 129 9.81 1.43 3.26
N HIS A 130 9.09 2.54 3.40
CA HIS A 130 9.28 3.48 4.51
C HIS A 130 9.02 2.81 5.86
N PHE A 131 7.95 2.01 5.95
CA PHE A 131 7.68 1.22 7.13
C PHE A 131 8.83 0.26 7.42
N ALA A 132 9.30 -0.52 6.42
CA ALA A 132 10.42 -1.44 6.57
C ALA A 132 11.71 -0.75 7.05
N VAL A 133 12.05 0.41 6.49
CA VAL A 133 13.18 1.22 6.97
C VAL A 133 12.96 1.70 8.40
N SER A 134 11.75 2.10 8.77
CA SER A 134 11.42 2.52 10.14
C SER A 134 11.59 1.39 11.16
N LEU A 135 11.47 0.12 10.74
CA LEU A 135 11.69 -1.04 11.60
C LEU A 135 13.14 -1.15 12.11
N LEU A 136 14.11 -0.57 11.40
CA LEU A 136 15.48 -0.44 11.91
C LEU A 136 15.55 0.38 13.20
N GLY A 137 14.55 1.24 13.45
CA GLY A 137 14.40 2.00 14.69
C GLY A 137 13.97 1.15 15.90
N VAL A 138 13.49 -0.08 15.69
CA VAL A 138 13.02 -0.96 16.76
C VAL A 138 14.17 -1.38 17.70
N GLN A 139 15.42 -1.36 17.22
CA GLN A 139 16.61 -1.50 18.07
C GLN A 139 16.65 -0.46 19.22
N GLY A 140 16.00 0.69 19.03
CA GLY A 140 15.87 1.73 20.04
C GLY A 140 15.09 1.28 21.29
N LEU A 141 14.30 0.21 21.20
CA LEU A 141 13.60 -0.40 22.32
C LEU A 141 14.53 -1.16 23.27
N TRP A 142 15.80 -1.40 22.89
CA TRP A 142 16.74 -2.08 23.79
C TRP A 142 16.91 -1.28 25.09
N PRO A 143 16.77 -1.93 26.26
CA PRO A 143 16.99 -1.28 27.54
C PRO A 143 18.37 -0.63 27.60
N ARG A 144 18.45 0.60 28.13
CA ARG A 144 19.72 1.33 28.28
C ARG A 144 20.77 0.53 29.05
N GLY A 145 20.34 -0.25 30.06
CA GLY A 145 21.23 -1.12 30.83
C GLY A 145 21.91 -2.21 30.00
N LEU A 146 21.25 -2.68 28.94
CA LEU A 146 21.81 -3.67 28.02
C LEU A 146 22.64 -3.02 26.90
N ARG A 147 22.33 -1.77 26.51
CA ARG A 147 23.07 -1.06 25.44
C ARG A 147 24.43 -0.54 25.89
N ARG A 148 24.56 -0.10 27.15
CA ARG A 148 25.81 0.50 27.66
C ARG A 148 27.01 -0.45 27.59
N PRO A 149 26.94 -1.70 28.09
CA PRO A 149 28.07 -2.64 27.98
C PRO A 149 28.45 -2.94 26.54
N VAL A 150 27.47 -3.02 25.64
CA VAL A 150 27.72 -3.25 24.20
C VAL A 150 28.49 -2.09 23.60
N ALA A 151 28.15 -0.85 23.96
CA ALA A 151 28.89 0.34 23.53
C ALA A 151 30.34 0.33 24.03
N ASP A 152 30.55 -0.05 25.29
CA ASP A 152 31.89 -0.18 25.87
C ASP A 152 32.71 -1.28 25.18
N TRP A 153 32.10 -2.42 24.84
CA TRP A 153 32.77 -3.48 24.09
C TRP A 153 33.14 -3.05 22.67
N ILE A 154 32.28 -2.26 22.00
CA ILE A 154 32.58 -1.70 20.68
C ILE A 154 33.75 -0.71 20.78
N GLY A 155 33.72 0.21 21.76
CA GLY A 155 34.76 1.23 21.93
C GLY A 155 36.13 0.68 22.31
N GLU A 156 36.18 -0.53 22.89
CA GLU A 156 37.42 -1.21 23.28
C GLU A 156 37.76 -2.42 22.39
N ALA A 157 37.08 -2.59 21.25
CA ALA A 157 37.26 -3.74 20.36
C ALA A 157 38.71 -3.89 19.87
N ASP A 158 39.38 -2.77 19.56
CA ASP A 158 40.76 -2.74 19.06
C ASP A 158 41.80 -3.19 20.11
N ARG A 159 41.41 -3.19 21.40
CA ARG A 159 42.29 -3.51 22.53
C ARG A 159 42.21 -4.97 22.97
N SER A 160 41.20 -5.71 22.51
CA SER A 160 40.99 -7.10 22.93
C SER A 160 40.13 -7.87 21.92
N ALA A 161 40.70 -8.95 21.37
CA ALA A 161 39.96 -9.86 20.47
C ALA A 161 38.67 -10.40 21.12
N LEU A 162 38.69 -10.69 22.42
CA LEU A 162 37.50 -11.15 23.14
C LEU A 162 36.40 -10.08 23.17
N ARG A 163 36.77 -8.80 23.35
CA ARG A 163 35.80 -7.70 23.32
C ARG A 163 35.26 -7.47 21.91
N ALA A 164 36.10 -7.58 20.88
CA ALA A 164 35.66 -7.51 19.49
C ALA A 164 34.62 -8.60 19.15
N VAL A 165 34.85 -9.85 19.58
CA VAL A 165 33.89 -10.95 19.40
C VAL A 165 32.58 -10.68 20.18
N ARG A 166 32.67 -10.24 21.43
CA ARG A 166 31.49 -9.89 22.24
C ARG A 166 30.68 -8.75 21.63
N ALA A 167 31.34 -7.72 21.13
CA ALA A 167 30.71 -6.60 20.45
C ALA A 167 29.97 -7.06 19.18
N ALA A 168 30.61 -7.88 18.35
CA ALA A 168 30.01 -8.41 17.13
C ALA A 168 28.76 -9.27 17.41
N LEU A 169 28.85 -10.20 18.37
CA LEU A 169 27.72 -11.02 18.78
C LEU A 169 26.58 -10.16 19.36
N ALA A 170 26.90 -9.23 20.26
CA ALA A 170 25.90 -8.38 20.87
C ALA A 170 25.19 -7.47 19.85
N LEU A 171 25.93 -6.92 18.88
CA LEU A 171 25.36 -6.19 17.75
C LEU A 171 24.41 -7.08 16.94
N ALA A 172 24.80 -8.31 16.63
CA ALA A 172 23.92 -9.24 15.93
C ALA A 172 22.59 -9.44 16.70
N PHE A 173 22.63 -9.62 18.02
CA PHE A 173 21.40 -9.72 18.82
C PHE A 173 20.57 -8.43 18.81
N VAL A 174 21.20 -7.26 18.97
CA VAL A 174 20.52 -5.95 18.97
C VAL A 174 19.79 -5.69 17.65
N TRP A 175 20.36 -6.13 16.53
CA TRP A 175 19.74 -5.97 15.20
C TRP A 175 18.71 -7.04 14.88
N TRP A 176 18.99 -8.31 15.18
CA TRP A 176 18.15 -9.43 14.73
C TRP A 176 16.98 -9.75 15.64
N VAL A 177 17.16 -9.69 16.98
CA VAL A 177 16.07 -10.04 17.90
C VAL A 177 14.83 -9.14 17.73
N PRO A 178 14.91 -7.80 17.57
CA PRO A 178 13.71 -7.00 17.36
C PRO A 178 12.99 -7.35 16.04
N LEU A 179 13.75 -7.65 14.98
CA LEU A 179 13.19 -8.06 13.69
C LEU A 179 12.51 -9.42 13.79
N VAL A 180 13.11 -10.39 14.49
CA VAL A 180 12.53 -11.71 14.72
C VAL A 180 11.27 -11.62 15.58
N VAL A 181 11.29 -10.83 16.67
CA VAL A 181 10.11 -10.63 17.53
C VAL A 181 8.99 -9.97 16.73
N LEU A 182 9.30 -8.97 15.92
CA LEU A 182 8.32 -8.34 15.05
C LEU A 182 7.76 -9.31 14.01
N GLY A 183 8.62 -10.08 13.33
CA GLY A 183 8.21 -11.08 12.34
C GLY A 183 7.34 -12.17 12.96
N ALA A 184 7.69 -12.65 14.15
CA ALA A 184 6.88 -13.59 14.92
C ALA A 184 5.53 -12.97 15.34
N GLY A 185 5.51 -11.68 15.69
CA GLY A 185 4.28 -10.94 15.98
C GLY A 185 3.37 -10.82 14.76
N ILE A 186 3.91 -10.44 13.60
CA ILE A 186 3.17 -10.37 12.34
C ILE A 186 2.65 -11.76 11.95
N TRP A 187 3.49 -12.79 12.03
CA TRP A 187 3.08 -14.16 11.77
C TRP A 187 1.99 -14.63 12.73
N GLY A 188 2.08 -14.31 14.01
CA GLY A 188 1.04 -14.62 15.00
C GLY A 188 -0.28 -13.92 14.71
N LEU A 189 -0.25 -12.64 14.31
CA LEU A 189 -1.44 -11.91 13.86
C LEU A 189 -2.07 -12.58 12.62
N TRP A 190 -1.24 -13.01 11.67
CA TRP A 190 -1.72 -13.74 10.49
C TRP A 190 -2.28 -15.11 10.85
N ALA A 191 -1.62 -15.87 11.72
CA ALA A 191 -2.06 -17.21 12.12
C ALA A 191 -3.41 -17.20 12.82
N VAL A 192 -3.75 -16.12 13.53
CA VAL A 192 -5.03 -15.98 14.24
C VAL A 192 -6.08 -15.24 13.42
N GLY A 193 -5.69 -14.22 12.65
CA GLY A 193 -6.61 -13.33 11.94
C GLY A 193 -6.60 -13.45 10.41
N GLY A 194 -5.79 -14.35 9.84
CA GLY A 194 -5.61 -14.49 8.41
C GLY A 194 -6.91 -14.85 7.68
N ASP A 195 -7.70 -15.76 8.24
CA ASP A 195 -9.00 -16.14 7.67
C ASP A 195 -9.98 -14.97 7.64
N LEU A 196 -10.00 -14.16 8.71
CA LEU A 196 -10.81 -12.94 8.76
C LEU A 196 -10.33 -11.91 7.73
N ALA A 197 -9.02 -11.74 7.57
CA ALA A 197 -8.45 -10.85 6.57
C ALA A 197 -8.79 -11.29 5.14
N LEU A 198 -8.69 -12.60 4.85
CA LEU A 198 -9.10 -13.18 3.57
C LEU A 198 -10.60 -13.01 3.32
N ALA A 199 -11.44 -13.24 4.33
CA ALA A 199 -12.88 -13.02 4.23
C ALA A 199 -13.21 -11.54 3.97
N ALA A 200 -12.53 -10.60 4.65
CA ALA A 200 -12.71 -9.18 4.41
C ALA A 200 -12.28 -8.77 3.00
N LEU A 201 -11.18 -9.33 2.48
CA LEU A 201 -10.72 -9.10 1.11
C LEU A 201 -11.66 -9.72 0.06
N ALA A 202 -12.27 -10.88 0.36
CA ALA A 202 -13.29 -11.47 -0.48
C ALA A 202 -14.55 -10.59 -0.54
N LEU A 203 -15.04 -10.11 0.60
CA LEU A 203 -16.16 -9.15 0.66
C LEU A 203 -15.85 -7.85 -0.09
N TYR A 204 -14.61 -7.37 0.02
CA TYR A 204 -14.16 -6.21 -0.74
C TYR A 204 -14.19 -6.48 -2.25
N PHE A 205 -13.68 -7.64 -2.70
CA PHE A 205 -13.73 -8.04 -4.10
C PHE A 205 -15.17 -8.16 -4.62
N GLU A 206 -16.07 -8.79 -3.84
CA GLU A 206 -17.50 -8.83 -4.14
C GLU A 206 -18.07 -7.42 -4.29
N GLY A 207 -17.77 -6.52 -3.36
CA GLY A 207 -18.14 -5.10 -3.43
C GLY A 207 -17.66 -4.42 -4.71
N LEU A 208 -16.42 -4.67 -5.14
CA LEU A 208 -15.91 -4.14 -6.42
C LEU A 208 -16.68 -4.69 -7.62
N THR A 209 -16.97 -5.99 -7.64
CA THR A 209 -17.75 -6.59 -8.73
C THR A 209 -19.18 -6.05 -8.75
N TRP A 210 -19.78 -5.81 -7.59
CA TRP A 210 -21.09 -5.17 -7.46
C TRP A 210 -21.08 -3.75 -8.02
N ILE A 211 -20.09 -2.91 -7.64
CA ILE A 211 -19.93 -1.56 -8.20
C ILE A 211 -19.76 -1.61 -9.73
N ALA A 212 -19.03 -2.60 -10.24
CA ALA A 212 -18.81 -2.76 -11.67
C ALA A 212 -20.08 -3.14 -12.44
N GLN A 213 -21.01 -3.88 -11.79
CA GLN A 213 -22.23 -4.39 -12.40
C GLN A 213 -23.47 -3.51 -12.18
N VAL A 214 -23.54 -2.72 -11.10
CA VAL A 214 -24.71 -1.88 -10.82
C VAL A 214 -24.63 -0.57 -11.61
N PRO A 215 -25.59 -0.28 -12.51
CA PRO A 215 -25.74 1.06 -13.05
C PRO A 215 -26.07 2.01 -11.91
N VAL A 216 -25.13 2.86 -11.51
CA VAL A 216 -25.37 3.93 -10.54
C VAL A 216 -26.32 4.93 -11.22
N GLY A 217 -27.62 4.70 -10.99
CA GLY A 217 -28.76 5.27 -11.71
C GLY A 217 -30.04 4.43 -11.60
N ALA A 218 -30.00 3.25 -10.96
CA ALA A 218 -31.18 2.42 -10.67
C ALA A 218 -31.57 2.39 -9.18
N LEU A 219 -31.51 3.55 -8.50
CA LEU A 219 -32.26 3.87 -7.28
C LEU A 219 -32.88 5.26 -7.43
#